data_AF-A0A535NML4-F1
#
_entry.id   AF-A0A535NML4-F1
#
_cell.length_a   1.000
_cell.length_b   1.000
_cell.length_c   1.000
_cell.angle_alpha   90.00
_cell.angle_beta   90.00
_cell.angle_gamma   90.00
#
_symmetry.space_group_name_H-M   'P 1'
#
loop_
_entity.id
_entity.type
_entity.pdbx_description
1 polymer ?
#
loop_
_entity_poly.entity_id
_entity_poly.type
_entity_poly.pdbx_seq_one_letter_code
_entity_poly.pdbx_strand_id
1 'polypeptide(L)' 'THRAVVVHEAPVFCGFGAEVAARISHDAFDLLEAPVARIGGLNVPYPPARYEKLYLPDVDRILQAADAALAYG' A
#
# COMPACT_ATOMS: atom_id res chain seq x y z
N THR A 1 -8.43 -14.83 0.57
CA THR A 1 -8.38 -13.75 1.58
C THR A 1 -9.30 -12.58 1.26
N HIS A 2 -9.68 -12.35 -0.02
CA HIS A 2 -10.62 -11.29 -0.46
C HIS A 2 -10.20 -9.86 -0.06
N ARG A 3 -8.94 -9.71 0.33
CA ARG A 3 -8.33 -8.48 0.83
C ARG A 3 -6.91 -8.45 0.27
N ALA A 4 -6.44 -7.26 -0.08
CA ALA A 4 -5.12 -7.07 -0.67
C ALA A 4 -4.43 -5.82 -0.13
N VAL A 5 -3.13 -5.93 0.09
CA VAL A 5 -2.23 -4.82 0.44
C VAL A 5 -1.09 -4.83 -0.56
N VAL A 6 -0.89 -3.73 -1.27
CA VAL A 6 0.21 -3.53 -2.22
C VAL A 6 1.31 -2.73 -1.55
N VAL A 7 2.54 -3.24 -1.54
CA VAL A 7 3.69 -2.60 -0.88
C VAL A 7 4.82 -2.35 -1.89
N HIS A 8 5.39 -1.14 -1.90
CA HIS A 8 6.58 -0.82 -2.70
C HIS A 8 7.35 0.39 -2.13
N GLU A 9 8.64 0.53 -2.43
CA GLU A 9 9.48 1.61 -1.88
C GLU A 9 9.22 2.99 -2.49
N ALA A 10 8.77 3.06 -3.75
CA ALA A 10 8.48 4.31 -4.45
C ALA A 10 7.34 5.11 -3.78
N PRO A 11 7.19 6.43 -4.05
CA PRO A 11 6.05 7.21 -3.58
C PRO A 11 4.71 6.55 -3.93
N VAL A 12 3.78 6.54 -2.98
CA VAL A 12 2.43 5.96 -3.20
C VAL A 12 1.67 6.73 -4.30
N PHE A 13 1.89 8.05 -4.39
CA PHE A 13 1.32 8.87 -5.45
C PHE A 13 2.08 8.63 -6.76
N CYS A 14 1.36 8.31 -7.85
CA CYS A 14 1.92 7.97 -9.16
C CYS A 14 2.92 6.80 -9.18
N GLY A 15 2.97 5.97 -8.14
CA GLY A 15 3.79 4.75 -8.11
C GLY A 15 3.11 3.55 -8.78
N PHE A 16 3.89 2.53 -9.12
CA PHE A 16 3.39 1.31 -9.79
C PHE A 16 2.33 0.55 -8.97
N GLY A 17 2.34 0.70 -7.64
CA GLY A 17 1.30 0.13 -6.79
C GLY A 17 -0.12 0.67 -7.09
N ALA A 18 -0.24 1.84 -7.74
CA ALA A 18 -1.53 2.33 -8.23
C ALA A 18 -2.10 1.44 -9.35
N GLU A 19 -1.27 1.01 -10.30
CA GLU A 19 -1.71 0.15 -11.41
C GLU A 19 -2.08 -1.25 -10.91
N VAL A 20 -1.28 -1.81 -10.00
CA VAL A 20 -1.59 -3.12 -9.39
C VAL A 20 -2.92 -3.06 -8.64
N ALA A 21 -3.14 -2.02 -7.81
CA ALA A 21 -4.39 -1.86 -7.08
C ALA A 21 -5.58 -1.63 -8.02
N ALA A 22 -5.42 -0.86 -9.09
CA ALA A 22 -6.45 -0.66 -10.10
C ALA A 22 -6.82 -1.98 -10.79
N ARG A 23 -5.82 -2.78 -11.19
CA ARG A 23 -6.03 -4.09 -11.82
C ARG A 23 -6.78 -5.05 -10.89
N ILE A 24 -6.36 -5.16 -9.63
CA ILE A 24 -7.06 -5.98 -8.62
C ILE A 24 -8.50 -5.50 -8.45
N SER A 25 -8.70 -4.19 -8.31
CA SER A 25 -10.03 -3.61 -8.10
C SER A 25 -10.95 -3.81 -9.31
N HIS A 26 -10.40 -3.79 -10.52
CA HIS A 26 -11.15 -4.02 -11.76
C HIS A 26 -11.49 -5.50 -11.95
N ASP A 27 -10.51 -6.40 -11.82
CA ASP A 27 -10.68 -7.81 -12.16
C ASP A 27 -11.34 -8.64 -11.05
N ALA A 28 -11.30 -8.14 -9.80
CA ALA A 28 -11.81 -8.85 -8.62
C ALA A 28 -12.83 -8.02 -7.81
N PHE A 29 -13.49 -7.03 -8.43
CA PHE A 29 -14.41 -6.11 -7.75
C PHE A 29 -15.41 -6.82 -6.84
N ASP A 30 -16.13 -7.82 -7.37
CA ASP A 30 -17.18 -8.55 -6.65
C ASP A 30 -16.63 -9.51 -5.57
N LEU A 31 -15.33 -9.76 -5.57
CA LEU A 31 -14.65 -10.65 -4.63
C LEU A 31 -13.94 -9.89 -3.50
N LEU A 32 -13.86 -8.55 -3.57
CA LEU A 32 -13.17 -7.76 -2.57
C LEU A 32 -14.07 -7.49 -1.36
N GLU A 33 -13.61 -7.93 -0.19
CA GLU A 33 -14.23 -7.65 1.11
C GLU A 33 -13.68 -6.38 1.76
N ALA A 34 -12.60 -5.80 1.22
CA ALA A 34 -12.04 -4.52 1.67
C ALA A 34 -11.36 -3.78 0.49
N PRO A 35 -11.24 -2.44 0.54
CA PRO A 35 -10.44 -1.68 -0.41
C PRO A 35 -8.99 -2.17 -0.45
N VAL A 36 -8.39 -2.18 -1.65
CA VAL A 36 -6.98 -2.51 -1.81
C VAL A 36 -6.12 -1.42 -1.18
N ALA A 37 -5.45 -1.73 -0.07
CA ALA A 37 -4.55 -0.80 0.59
C ALA A 37 -3.23 -0.68 -0.19
N ARG A 38 -2.61 0.51 -0.16
CA ARG A 38 -1.31 0.77 -0.80
C ARG A 38 -0.36 1.43 0.19
N ILE A 39 0.79 0.81 0.41
CA ILE A 39 1.82 1.25 1.34
C ILE A 39 3.13 1.44 0.59
N GLY A 40 3.79 2.58 0.82
CA GLY A 40 5.06 2.86 0.19
C GLY A 40 5.70 4.15 0.64
N GLY A 41 6.60 4.67 -0.18
CA GLY A 41 7.28 5.95 0.05
C GLY A 41 6.31 7.10 0.25
N LEU A 42 6.72 8.09 1.04
CA LEU A 42 5.97 9.33 1.22
C LEU A 42 5.95 10.15 -0.08
N ASN A 43 4.95 11.02 -0.25
CA ASN A 43 4.85 11.90 -1.44
C ASN A 43 5.77 13.13 -1.30
N VAL A 44 7.07 12.87 -1.20
CA VAL A 44 8.15 13.85 -1.11
C VAL A 44 9.36 13.32 -1.90
N PRO A 45 10.31 14.18 -2.33
CA PRO A 45 11.55 13.71 -2.92
C PRO A 45 12.29 12.73 -2.00
N TYR A 46 13.01 11.77 -2.59
CA TYR A 46 13.76 10.79 -1.82
C TYR A 46 14.74 11.49 -0.87
N PRO A 47 14.69 11.22 0.43
CA PRO A 47 15.50 11.96 1.39
C PRO A 47 16.95 11.45 1.42
N PRO A 48 17.87 12.22 2.01
CA PRO A 48 19.19 11.70 2.38
C PRO A 48 19.08 10.46 3.28
N ALA A 49 20.06 9.55 3.20
CA ALA A 49 20.09 8.27 3.91
C ALA A 49 19.72 8.35 5.41
N ARG A 50 20.07 9.45 6.08
CA ARG A 50 19.73 9.68 7.50
C ARG A 50 18.23 9.68 7.82
N TYR A 51 17.36 9.93 6.84
CA TYR A 51 15.90 9.90 6.99
C TYR A 51 15.23 8.81 6.16
N GLU A 52 15.99 7.92 5.52
CA GLU A 52 15.47 6.87 4.64
C GLU A 52 14.46 5.97 5.36
N LYS A 53 14.74 5.61 6.62
CA LYS A 53 13.85 4.80 7.46
C LYS A 53 12.48 5.45 7.71
N LEU A 54 12.39 6.78 7.71
CA LEU A 54 11.13 7.50 7.89
C LEU A 54 10.33 7.58 6.58
N TYR A 55 11.02 7.48 5.45
CA TYR A 55 10.43 7.59 4.12
C TYR A 55 9.94 6.25 3.61
N LEU A 56 10.76 5.20 3.72
CA LEU A 56 10.44 3.87 3.24
C LEU A 56 9.28 3.23 4.04
N PRO A 57 8.51 2.31 3.44
CA PRO A 57 7.56 1.50 4.19
C PRO A 57 8.32 0.61 5.19
N ASP A 58 7.82 0.55 6.42
CA ASP A 58 8.33 -0.33 7.47
C ASP A 58 7.31 -1.43 7.82
N VAL A 59 7.74 -2.37 8.66
CA VAL A 59 6.91 -3.51 9.08
C VAL A 59 5.64 -3.04 9.79
N ASP A 60 5.74 -2.01 10.64
CA ASP A 60 4.60 -1.52 11.43
C ASP A 60 3.52 -0.93 10.52
N ARG A 61 3.89 -0.14 9.51
CA ARG A 61 2.96 0.41 8.51
C ARG A 61 2.30 -0.68 7.68
N ILE A 62 3.03 -1.76 7.37
CA ILE A 62 2.49 -2.90 6.61
C ILE A 62 1.50 -3.69 7.47
N LEU A 63 1.85 -3.99 8.72
CA LEU A 63 0.98 -4.71 9.65
C LEU A 63 -0.29 -3.90 9.95
N GLN A 64 -0.16 -2.59 10.19
CA GLN A 64 -1.31 -1.71 10.39
C GLN A 64 -2.27 -1.74 9.20
N ALA A 65 -1.75 -1.76 7.97
CA ALA A 65 -2.59 -1.85 6.77
C ALA A 65 -3.26 -3.23 6.62
N ALA A 66 -2.55 -4.31 6.96
CA ALA A 66 -3.10 -5.66 6.95
C ALA A 66 -4.21 -5.82 8.00
N ASP A 67 -3.98 -5.35 9.23
CA ASP A 67 -4.96 -5.36 10.32
C ASP A 67 -6.21 -4.54 9.95
N ALA A 68 -6.02 -3.34 9.37
CA ALA A 68 -7.13 -2.52 8.90
C ALA A 68 -7.96 -3.22 7.80
N ALA A 69 -7.30 -3.94 6.88
CA ALA A 69 -8.00 -4.70 5.86
C ALA A 69 -8.77 -5.89 6.46
N LEU A 70 -8.20 -6.58 7.44
CA LEU A 70 -8.85 -7.70 8.14
C LEU A 70 -10.05 -7.23 8.99
N ALA A 71 -9.97 -6.05 9.59
CA ALA A 71 -11.03 -5.45 10.39
C ALA A 71 -12.11 -4.71 9.58
N TYR A 72 -11.96 -4.64 8.25
CA TYR A 72 -12.92 -3.95 7.38
C TYR A 72 -14.26 -4.71 7.33
N GLY A 73 -15.34 -4.04 7.75
CA GLY A 73 -16.69 -4.59 7.95
C GLY A 73 -17.53 -3.67 8.82
#